data_AF-A0A7Y6DYT8-F1
#
_entry.id   AF-A0A7Y6DYT8-F1
#
_cell.length_a   1.000
_cell.length_b   1.000
_cell.length_c   1.000
_cell.angle_alpha   90.00
_cell.angle_beta   90.00
_cell.angle_gamma   90.00
#
_symmetry.space_group_name_H-M   'P 1'
#
loop_
_entity.id
_entity.type
_entity.pdbx_description
1 polymer ?
#
loop_
_entity_poly.entity_id
_entity_poly.type
_entity_poly.pdbx_seq_one_letter_code
_entity_poly.pdbx_strand_id
1 'polypeptide(L)'
;MLDDVLGLSAEEALAYRDLVAIASTSGEEMAARLSVSPADADRVLRALEVHGLVARSGNDSRRYVAEPPSIALGALLARRQDEVRLAELELGRLDEVYRNASEGRGPTDVIDVVRGADAVRQRFEQVQLGAREEVLAFVKPPVAVTSAQDNTAEDQAVARGVQYRIVLERSMLDADRTTIQQATDAARAGERVRVADAVPLKLVVIDRRLAYLPLASDPGRAAAGALLVHESGLLDALVALFEAVWERATPLVSSPDQVPEGMAKDLDEIDAQVLSLLLAGLTDQAVASHLDLSLRTVQRRVRYLMDLAGVETRVQLGWQAARRWE
;
A
#
# COMPACT_ATOMS: atom_id res chain seq x y z
N MET A 1 5.19 19.52 4.54
CA MET A 1 3.97 18.81 4.11
C MET A 1 3.00 19.75 3.40
N LEU A 2 2.59 20.87 4.00
CA LEU A 2 1.73 21.84 3.31
C LEU A 2 2.42 22.52 2.12
N ASP A 3 3.71 22.80 2.27
CA ASP A 3 4.51 23.59 1.31
C ASP A 3 4.67 22.89 -0.05
N ASP A 4 4.94 21.58 -0.03
CA ASP A 4 5.10 20.74 -1.23
C ASP A 4 3.77 20.57 -1.98
N VAL A 5 2.66 20.44 -1.25
CA VAL A 5 1.31 20.36 -1.83
C VAL A 5 0.91 21.66 -2.52
N LEU A 6 1.32 22.81 -1.97
CA LEU A 6 1.03 24.14 -2.50
C LEU A 6 2.01 24.60 -3.59
N GLY A 7 3.01 23.78 -3.93
CA GLY A 7 4.01 24.11 -4.94
C GLY A 7 4.99 25.21 -4.52
N LEU A 8 5.22 25.37 -3.21
CA LEU A 8 6.18 26.33 -2.66
C LEU A 8 7.51 25.63 -2.39
N SER A 9 8.61 26.29 -2.72
CA SER A 9 9.94 25.88 -2.26
C SER A 9 10.07 26.01 -0.74
N ALA A 10 11.04 25.30 -0.16
CA ALA A 10 11.33 25.38 1.27
C ALA A 10 11.69 26.82 1.71
N GLU A 11 12.37 27.58 0.85
CA GLU A 11 12.75 28.97 1.11
C GLU A 11 11.54 29.91 1.12
N GLU A 12 10.61 29.75 0.17
CA GLU A 12 9.36 30.53 0.10
C GLU A 12 8.47 30.26 1.32
N ALA A 13 8.30 28.99 1.69
CA ALA A 13 7.50 28.61 2.84
C ALA A 13 8.05 29.17 4.16
N LEU A 14 9.37 29.14 4.33
CA LEU A 14 10.04 29.70 5.49
C LEU A 14 9.86 31.23 5.54
N ALA A 15 10.12 31.91 4.42
CA ALA A 15 9.99 33.35 4.29
C ALA A 15 8.56 33.84 4.55
N TYR A 16 7.55 33.15 4.02
CA TYR A 16 6.15 33.50 4.25
C TYR A 16 5.76 33.31 5.72
N ARG A 17 6.20 32.20 6.36
CA ARG A 17 5.95 31.95 7.79
C ARG A 17 6.52 33.05 8.68
N ASP A 18 7.74 33.48 8.39
CA ASP A 18 8.38 34.58 9.12
C ASP A 18 7.66 35.91 8.89
N LEU A 19 7.21 36.15 7.65
CA LEU A 19 6.55 37.40 7.28
C LEU A 19 5.14 37.52 7.90
N VAL A 20 4.42 36.42 8.07
CA VAL A 20 3.10 36.41 8.74
C VAL A 20 3.19 36.87 10.21
N ALA A 21 4.35 36.72 10.84
CA ALA A 21 4.58 37.11 12.23
C ALA A 21 4.98 38.60 12.41
N ILE A 22 5.16 39.35 11.32
CA ILE A 22 5.64 40.74 11.36
C ILE A 22 4.78 41.66 10.47
N ALA A 23 4.81 42.97 10.73
CA ALA A 23 3.97 43.92 10.01
C ALA A 23 4.42 44.17 8.56
N SER A 24 5.73 44.21 8.31
CA SER A 24 6.33 44.30 6.97
C SER A 24 7.83 44.03 7.01
N THR A 25 8.42 43.69 5.86
CA THR A 25 9.87 43.49 5.69
C THR A 25 10.39 44.21 4.46
N SER A 26 11.64 44.66 4.47
CA SER A 26 12.39 44.95 3.24
C SER A 26 13.14 43.70 2.74
N GLY A 27 13.68 43.76 1.51
CA GLY A 27 14.54 42.71 0.96
C GLY A 27 15.81 42.47 1.80
N GLU A 28 16.44 43.54 2.30
CA GLU A 28 17.62 43.46 3.17
C GLU A 28 17.29 42.81 4.52
N GLU A 29 16.14 43.17 5.12
CA GLU A 29 15.66 42.59 6.38
C GLU A 29 15.35 41.09 6.21
N MET A 30 14.75 40.72 5.08
CA MET A 30 14.45 39.31 4.76
C MET A 30 15.73 38.51 4.50
N ALA A 31 16.71 39.09 3.81
CA ALA A 31 18.01 38.47 3.58
C ALA A 31 18.74 38.13 4.88
N ALA A 32 18.74 39.07 5.83
CA ALA A 32 19.32 38.86 7.15
C ALA A 32 18.60 37.75 7.94
N ARG A 33 17.27 37.64 7.84
CA ARG A 33 16.48 36.60 8.51
C ARG A 33 16.73 35.21 7.95
N LEU A 34 16.70 35.09 6.62
CA LEU A 34 16.91 33.82 5.93
C LEU A 34 18.40 33.42 5.87
N SER A 35 19.32 34.30 6.28
CA SER A 35 20.78 34.11 6.14
C SER A 35 21.21 33.86 4.69
N VAL A 36 20.59 34.56 3.75
CA VAL A 36 20.86 34.48 2.30
C VAL A 36 21.32 35.82 1.73
N SER A 37 21.74 35.86 0.47
CA SER A 37 22.11 37.13 -0.15
C SER A 37 20.88 38.03 -0.38
N PRO A 38 21.04 39.36 -0.41
CA PRO A 38 19.95 40.28 -0.74
C PRO A 38 19.26 39.97 -2.08
N ALA A 39 20.03 39.50 -3.06
CA ALA A 39 19.50 39.09 -4.36
C ALA A 39 18.61 37.84 -4.26
N ASP A 40 18.96 36.88 -3.39
CA ASP A 40 18.16 35.68 -3.15
C ASP A 40 16.86 36.02 -2.44
N ALA A 41 16.93 36.83 -1.37
CA ALA A 41 15.75 37.27 -0.63
C ALA A 41 14.76 38.03 -1.50
N ASP A 42 15.25 38.93 -2.36
CA ASP A 42 14.42 39.64 -3.33
C ASP A 42 13.77 38.70 -4.34
N ARG A 43 14.46 37.63 -4.75
CA ARG A 43 13.87 36.60 -5.63
C ARG A 43 12.74 35.86 -4.93
N VAL A 44 12.96 35.43 -3.68
CA VAL A 44 11.94 34.74 -2.87
C VAL A 44 10.72 35.64 -2.65
N LEU A 45 10.92 36.91 -2.27
CA LEU A 45 9.83 37.87 -2.09
C LEU A 45 9.03 38.12 -3.37
N ARG A 46 9.71 38.21 -4.53
CA ARG A 46 9.03 38.31 -5.84
C ARG A 46 8.25 37.04 -6.19
N ALA A 47 8.79 35.86 -5.89
CA ALA A 47 8.07 34.62 -6.13
C ALA A 47 6.82 34.52 -5.23
N LEU A 48 6.93 34.87 -3.96
CA LEU A 48 5.79 34.99 -3.06
C LEU A 48 4.75 36.02 -3.55
N GLU A 49 5.18 37.12 -4.16
CA GLU A 49 4.30 38.14 -4.76
C GLU A 49 3.53 37.54 -5.95
N VAL A 50 4.18 36.74 -6.80
CA VAL A 50 3.54 36.00 -7.91
C VAL A 50 2.54 34.96 -7.41
N HIS A 51 2.83 34.29 -6.30
CA HIS A 51 1.90 33.36 -5.64
C HIS A 51 0.75 34.07 -4.91
N GLY A 52 0.75 35.41 -4.82
CA GLY A 52 -0.24 36.19 -4.09
C GLY A 52 -0.14 36.02 -2.56
N LEU A 53 1.00 35.56 -2.06
CA LEU A 53 1.28 35.39 -0.63
C LEU A 53 1.76 36.68 0.02
N VAL A 54 2.34 37.60 -0.75
CA VAL A 54 2.78 38.90 -0.25
C VAL A 54 2.38 40.00 -1.22
N ALA A 55 2.19 41.20 -0.69
CA ALA A 55 1.96 42.41 -1.46
C ALA A 55 2.93 43.50 -1.03
N ARG A 56 3.16 44.48 -1.90
CA ARG A 56 3.91 45.69 -1.53
C ARG A 56 3.08 46.56 -0.59
N SER A 57 3.72 47.12 0.42
CA SER A 57 3.09 48.07 1.33
C SER A 57 2.67 49.33 0.57
N GLY A 58 1.42 49.75 0.74
CA GLY A 58 0.90 50.98 0.13
C GLY A 58 1.62 52.25 0.59
N ASN A 59 2.28 52.21 1.76
CA ASN A 59 3.03 53.33 2.33
C ASN A 59 4.49 53.36 1.88
N ASP A 60 5.05 52.22 1.46
CA ASP A 60 6.43 52.08 1.01
C ASP A 60 6.57 50.90 0.05
N SER A 61 6.78 51.18 -1.24
CA SER A 61 6.90 50.17 -2.29
C SER A 61 8.14 49.28 -2.17
N ARG A 62 9.08 49.62 -1.27
CA ARG A 62 10.26 48.81 -0.93
C ARG A 62 9.99 47.78 0.16
N ARG A 63 8.82 47.84 0.79
CA ARG A 63 8.40 46.92 1.85
C ARG A 63 7.33 45.96 1.36
N TYR A 64 7.39 44.72 1.84
CA TYR A 64 6.40 43.68 1.60
C TYR A 64 5.62 43.38 2.88
N VAL A 65 4.36 43.02 2.71
CA VAL A 65 3.41 42.61 3.76
C VAL A 65 2.88 41.25 3.39
N ALA A 66 2.75 40.33 4.35
CA ALA A 66 2.10 39.05 4.14
C ALA A 66 0.60 39.25 3.93
N GLU A 67 0.06 38.61 2.90
CA GLU A 67 -1.39 38.46 2.75
C GLU A 67 -1.92 37.48 3.81
N PRO A 68 -3.15 37.68 4.34
CA PRO A 68 -3.71 36.81 5.37
C PRO A 68 -3.70 35.32 4.94
N PRO A 69 -3.17 34.40 5.76
CA PRO A 69 -3.03 32.99 5.39
C PRO A 69 -4.32 32.33 4.91
N SER A 70 -5.45 32.63 5.54
CA SER A 70 -6.75 32.07 5.16
C SER A 70 -7.21 32.48 3.75
N ILE A 71 -6.74 33.63 3.26
CA ILE A 71 -7.08 34.14 1.93
C ILE A 71 -6.04 33.62 0.92
N ALA A 72 -4.75 33.86 1.18
CA ALA A 72 -3.70 33.55 0.22
C ALA A 72 -3.44 32.05 0.09
N LEU A 73 -3.29 31.31 1.20
CA LEU A 73 -3.16 29.85 1.15
C LEU A 73 -4.47 29.17 0.72
N GLY A 74 -5.63 29.75 1.08
CA GLY A 74 -6.93 29.28 0.63
C GLY A 74 -7.08 29.34 -0.90
N ALA A 75 -6.66 30.45 -1.52
CA ALA A 75 -6.67 30.63 -2.96
C ALA A 75 -5.70 29.67 -3.69
N LEU A 76 -4.48 29.48 -3.15
CA LEU A 76 -3.53 28.51 -3.70
C LEU A 76 -4.06 27.07 -3.60
N LEU A 77 -4.67 26.71 -2.47
CA LEU A 77 -5.27 25.40 -2.29
C LEU A 77 -6.42 25.15 -3.27
N ALA A 78 -7.31 26.14 -3.43
CA ALA A 78 -8.42 26.05 -4.39
C ALA A 78 -7.92 25.87 -5.83
N ARG A 79 -6.90 26.65 -6.22
CA ARG A 79 -6.25 26.50 -7.53
C ARG A 79 -5.65 25.10 -7.70
N ARG A 80 -4.97 24.57 -6.68
CA ARG A 80 -4.37 23.23 -6.75
C ARG A 80 -5.45 22.15 -6.90
N GLN A 81 -6.56 22.29 -6.18
CA GLN A 81 -7.71 21.40 -6.32
C GLN A 81 -8.33 21.47 -7.72
N ASP A 82 -8.43 22.66 -8.31
CA ASP A 82 -8.88 22.83 -9.69
C ASP A 82 -7.92 22.16 -10.70
N GLU A 83 -6.61 22.32 -10.52
CA GLU A 83 -5.59 21.66 -11.35
C GLU A 83 -5.69 20.13 -11.28
N VAL A 84 -5.86 19.57 -10.07
CA VAL A 84 -6.06 18.13 -9.88
C VAL A 84 -7.36 17.68 -10.56
N ARG A 85 -8.47 18.40 -10.35
CA ARG A 85 -9.76 18.09 -10.98
C ARG A 85 -9.67 18.09 -12.50
N LEU A 86 -8.97 19.06 -13.09
CA LEU A 86 -8.75 19.13 -14.54
C LEU A 86 -7.90 17.96 -15.04
N ALA A 87 -6.87 17.58 -14.29
CA ALA A 87 -6.06 16.40 -14.61
C ALA A 87 -6.88 15.10 -14.54
N GLU A 88 -7.76 14.95 -13.56
CA GLU A 88 -8.68 13.81 -13.45
C GLU A 88 -9.68 13.74 -14.61
N LEU A 89 -10.21 14.88 -15.05
CA LEU A 89 -11.08 14.94 -16.23
C LEU A 89 -10.34 14.54 -17.51
N GLU A 90 -9.11 15.03 -17.71
CA GLU A 90 -8.30 14.64 -18.87
C GLU A 90 -7.89 13.17 -18.82
N LEU A 91 -7.57 12.64 -17.63
CA LEU A 91 -7.32 11.21 -17.43
C LEU A 91 -8.54 10.39 -17.87
N GLY A 92 -9.75 10.74 -17.40
CA GLY A 92 -10.97 10.05 -17.81
C GLY A 92 -11.24 10.12 -19.32
N ARG A 93 -10.91 11.26 -19.95
CA ARG A 93 -10.99 11.41 -21.42
C ARG A 93 -9.97 10.53 -22.14
N LEU A 94 -8.74 10.45 -21.65
CA LEU A 94 -7.70 9.58 -22.20
C LEU A 94 -8.07 8.10 -22.04
N ASP A 95 -8.65 7.73 -20.89
CA ASP A 95 -9.16 6.37 -20.65
C ASP A 95 -10.31 6.03 -21.60
N GLU A 96 -11.22 6.97 -21.89
CA GLU A 96 -12.28 6.79 -22.89
C GLU A 96 -11.70 6.66 -24.32
N VAL A 97 -10.74 7.49 -24.70
CA VAL A 97 -10.06 7.37 -26.01
C VAL A 97 -9.32 6.04 -26.12
N TYR A 98 -8.61 5.63 -25.07
CA TYR A 98 -7.91 4.35 -25.04
C TYR A 98 -8.89 3.18 -25.14
N ARG A 99 -10.01 3.21 -24.39
CA ARG A 99 -11.08 2.23 -24.48
C ARG A 99 -11.70 2.19 -25.88
N ASN A 100 -12.10 3.32 -26.46
CA ASN A 100 -12.69 3.36 -27.80
C ASN A 100 -11.69 2.90 -28.89
N ALA A 101 -10.41 3.23 -28.74
CA ALA A 101 -9.35 2.73 -29.61
C ALA A 101 -9.13 1.22 -29.44
N SER A 102 -9.40 0.66 -28.25
CA SER A 102 -9.41 -0.77 -27.97
C SER A 102 -10.68 -1.49 -28.41
N GLU A 103 -11.85 -0.83 -28.42
CA GLU A 103 -13.11 -1.37 -28.96
C GLU A 103 -13.07 -1.53 -30.49
N GLY A 104 -12.24 -0.73 -31.18
CA GLY A 104 -11.87 -0.94 -32.57
C GLY A 104 -10.93 -2.13 -32.81
N ARG A 105 -10.37 -2.69 -31.73
CA ARG A 105 -9.59 -3.94 -31.74
C ARG A 105 -10.55 -5.05 -31.32
N GLY A 106 -10.46 -6.20 -31.97
CA GLY A 106 -11.45 -7.26 -31.76
C GLY A 106 -11.53 -7.73 -30.29
N PRO A 107 -12.54 -8.55 -29.93
CA PRO A 107 -12.70 -9.14 -28.58
C PRO A 107 -11.49 -9.93 -28.03
N THR A 108 -10.40 -10.02 -28.79
CA THR A 108 -9.12 -10.62 -28.45
C THR A 108 -8.12 -9.67 -27.77
N ASP A 109 -8.40 -8.36 -27.67
CA ASP A 109 -7.46 -7.35 -27.15
C ASP A 109 -7.64 -7.03 -25.64
N VAL A 110 -8.21 -7.97 -24.89
CA VAL A 110 -8.41 -7.92 -23.44
C VAL A 110 -7.10 -8.05 -22.66
N ILE A 111 -6.04 -8.56 -23.32
CA ILE A 111 -4.79 -8.95 -22.69
C ILE A 111 -3.62 -8.21 -23.32
N ASP A 112 -2.94 -7.35 -22.56
CA ASP A 112 -1.64 -6.80 -22.93
C ASP A 112 -0.51 -7.71 -22.42
N VAL A 113 0.51 -7.93 -23.27
CA VAL A 113 1.70 -8.71 -22.90
C VAL A 113 2.88 -7.78 -22.66
N VAL A 114 3.31 -7.68 -21.41
CA VAL A 114 4.55 -7.01 -21.01
C VAL A 114 5.70 -8.01 -21.12
N ARG A 115 6.80 -7.60 -21.75
CA ARG A 115 7.99 -8.44 -21.95
C ARG A 115 9.22 -7.73 -21.41
N GLY A 116 10.11 -8.51 -20.77
CA GLY A 116 11.35 -8.02 -20.20
C GLY A 116 11.22 -7.73 -18.71
N ALA A 117 12.24 -8.12 -17.94
CA ALA A 117 12.22 -8.05 -16.48
C ALA A 117 12.01 -6.62 -15.95
N ASP A 118 12.65 -5.62 -16.55
CA ASP A 118 12.49 -4.22 -16.15
C ASP A 118 11.09 -3.67 -16.43
N ALA A 119 10.53 -3.97 -17.60
CA ALA A 119 9.19 -3.54 -17.95
C ALA A 119 8.13 -4.22 -17.06
N VAL A 120 8.32 -5.49 -16.73
CA VAL A 120 7.50 -6.27 -15.79
C VAL A 120 7.54 -5.63 -14.39
N ARG A 121 8.73 -5.36 -13.85
CA ARG A 121 8.90 -4.71 -12.54
C ARG A 121 8.27 -3.31 -12.51
N GLN A 122 8.62 -2.46 -13.47
CA GLN A 122 8.10 -1.10 -13.55
C GLN A 122 6.57 -1.09 -13.68
N ARG A 123 6.01 -1.99 -14.49
CA ARG A 123 4.56 -2.09 -14.63
C ARG A 123 3.90 -2.56 -13.34
N PHE A 124 4.49 -3.54 -12.65
CA PHE A 124 3.99 -4.03 -11.37
C PHE A 124 3.96 -2.91 -10.31
N GLU A 125 5.02 -2.11 -10.20
CA GLU A 125 5.07 -0.94 -9.30
C GLU A 125 4.00 0.10 -9.66
N GLN A 126 3.90 0.49 -10.94
CA GLN A 126 2.90 1.47 -11.40
C GLN A 126 1.47 1.04 -11.07
N VAL A 127 1.18 -0.24 -11.24
CA VAL A 127 -0.15 -0.80 -11.03
C VAL A 127 -0.53 -0.78 -9.54
N GLN A 128 0.41 -1.09 -8.63
CA GLN A 128 0.19 -0.97 -7.19
C GLN A 128 0.05 0.51 -6.75
N LEU A 129 0.90 1.40 -7.27
CA LEU A 129 0.80 2.83 -6.99
C LEU A 129 -0.52 3.44 -7.48
N GLY A 130 -1.13 2.87 -8.52
CA GLY A 130 -2.43 3.28 -9.05
C GLY A 130 -3.64 2.81 -8.24
N ALA A 131 -3.47 1.86 -7.30
CA ALA A 131 -4.58 1.29 -6.52
C ALA A 131 -5.25 2.34 -5.62
N ARG A 132 -6.58 2.30 -5.58
CA ARG A 132 -7.42 3.25 -4.83
C ARG A 132 -8.29 2.60 -3.75
N GLU A 133 -8.75 1.38 -3.98
CA GLU A 133 -9.74 0.70 -3.13
C GLU A 133 -9.19 -0.61 -2.57
N GLU A 134 -8.78 -1.55 -3.42
CA GLU A 134 -8.31 -2.86 -2.98
C GLU A 134 -7.28 -3.50 -3.91
N VAL A 135 -6.43 -4.35 -3.32
CA VAL A 135 -5.49 -5.23 -4.02
C VAL A 135 -5.72 -6.67 -3.58
N LEU A 136 -5.95 -7.56 -4.54
CA LEU A 136 -6.16 -8.99 -4.33
C LEU A 136 -4.95 -9.75 -4.87
N ALA A 137 -4.26 -10.53 -4.04
CA ALA A 137 -3.02 -11.19 -4.46
C ALA A 137 -2.99 -12.70 -4.16
N PHE A 138 -2.56 -13.48 -5.16
CA PHE A 138 -2.07 -14.84 -4.97
C PHE A 138 -0.54 -14.86 -5.05
N VAL A 139 0.08 -15.31 -3.97
CA VAL A 139 1.53 -15.31 -3.82
C VAL A 139 2.02 -16.74 -3.66
N LYS A 140 2.90 -17.18 -4.57
CA LYS A 140 3.54 -18.51 -4.55
C LYS A 140 4.99 -18.46 -5.06
N PRO A 141 5.83 -19.44 -4.72
CA PRO A 141 7.22 -19.48 -5.18
C PRO A 141 7.32 -19.65 -6.71
N PRO A 142 8.45 -19.22 -7.33
CA PRO A 142 9.43 -18.28 -6.80
C PRO A 142 8.89 -16.85 -6.83
N VAL A 143 9.19 -16.02 -5.83
CA VAL A 143 8.86 -14.58 -5.86
C VAL A 143 9.81 -13.90 -6.85
N ALA A 144 9.31 -13.57 -8.04
CA ALA A 144 10.15 -13.28 -9.21
C ALA A 144 10.43 -11.79 -9.47
N VAL A 145 9.66 -10.88 -8.86
CA VAL A 145 9.60 -9.47 -9.30
C VAL A 145 10.11 -8.50 -8.25
N THR A 146 9.85 -8.75 -6.97
CA THR A 146 10.29 -7.86 -5.89
C THR A 146 10.30 -8.65 -4.58
N SER A 147 11.37 -8.52 -3.77
CA SER A 147 11.29 -8.96 -2.38
C SER A 147 10.32 -8.04 -1.64
N ALA A 148 9.60 -8.51 -0.61
CA ALA A 148 8.71 -7.63 0.16
C ALA A 148 9.46 -6.43 0.77
N GLN A 149 10.78 -6.55 0.98
CA GLN A 149 11.63 -5.47 1.49
C GLN A 149 11.87 -4.33 0.49
N ASP A 150 11.66 -4.58 -0.81
CA ASP A 150 11.85 -3.57 -1.87
C ASP A 150 10.51 -3.03 -2.41
N ASN A 151 9.36 -3.56 -1.97
CA ASN A 151 8.04 -3.18 -2.48
C ASN A 151 7.47 -1.93 -1.80
N THR A 152 8.18 -0.80 -1.89
CA THR A 152 7.71 0.50 -1.35
C THR A 152 6.36 0.97 -1.91
N ALA A 153 5.90 0.41 -3.03
CA ALA A 153 4.60 0.72 -3.62
C ALA A 153 3.43 0.17 -2.79
N GLU A 154 3.60 -0.99 -2.15
CA GLU A 154 2.62 -1.61 -1.26
C GLU A 154 2.46 -0.80 0.03
N ASP A 155 3.57 -0.47 0.69
CA ASP A 155 3.56 0.41 1.88
C ASP A 155 2.85 1.73 1.62
N GLN A 156 3.10 2.34 0.46
CA GLN A 156 2.45 3.58 0.04
C GLN A 156 0.95 3.39 -0.22
N ALA A 157 0.52 2.27 -0.80
CA ALA A 157 -0.88 1.99 -1.05
C ALA A 157 -1.63 1.74 0.27
N VAL A 158 -1.06 0.94 1.16
CA VAL A 158 -1.58 0.70 2.51
C VAL A 158 -1.71 2.02 3.29
N ALA A 159 -0.69 2.89 3.23
CA ALA A 159 -0.74 4.21 3.87
C ALA A 159 -1.85 5.13 3.32
N ARG A 160 -2.29 4.93 2.06
CA ARG A 160 -3.45 5.63 1.46
C ARG A 160 -4.79 5.02 1.87
N GLY A 161 -4.80 3.89 2.59
CA GLY A 161 -6.00 3.18 3.01
C GLY A 161 -6.51 2.13 2.01
N VAL A 162 -5.68 1.72 1.04
CA VAL A 162 -6.02 0.64 0.11
C VAL A 162 -6.07 -0.69 0.86
N GLN A 163 -7.13 -1.47 0.66
CA GLN A 163 -7.30 -2.76 1.33
C GLN A 163 -6.53 -3.87 0.61
N TYR A 164 -5.58 -4.48 1.30
CA TYR A 164 -4.85 -5.65 0.78
C TYR A 164 -5.48 -6.96 1.27
N ARG A 165 -5.72 -7.87 0.34
CA ARG A 165 -6.17 -9.25 0.58
C ARG A 165 -5.22 -10.22 -0.10
N ILE A 166 -4.40 -10.90 0.68
CA ILE A 166 -3.32 -11.75 0.19
C ILE A 166 -3.61 -13.21 0.55
N VAL A 167 -3.57 -14.09 -0.44
CA VAL A 167 -3.51 -15.55 -0.22
C VAL A 167 -2.10 -16.04 -0.54
N LEU A 168 -1.42 -16.52 0.50
CA LEU A 168 -0.12 -17.16 0.42
C LEU A 168 -0.28 -18.66 0.19
N GLU A 169 0.50 -19.21 -0.74
CA GLU A 169 0.67 -20.64 -0.85
C GLU A 169 1.47 -21.17 0.35
N ARG A 170 0.99 -22.23 0.98
CA ARG A 170 1.57 -22.82 2.19
C ARG A 170 3.06 -23.15 2.06
N SER A 171 3.52 -23.59 0.88
CA SER A 171 4.93 -23.91 0.61
C SER A 171 5.89 -22.74 0.86
N MET A 172 5.38 -21.50 0.81
CA MET A 172 6.12 -20.28 1.16
C MET A 172 6.52 -20.22 2.64
N LEU A 173 5.72 -20.83 3.52
CA LEU A 173 5.94 -20.85 4.96
C LEU A 173 6.97 -21.91 5.36
N ASP A 174 7.13 -22.97 4.56
CA ASP A 174 8.10 -24.04 4.82
C ASP A 174 9.53 -23.64 4.44
N ALA A 175 9.68 -22.67 3.53
CA ALA A 175 10.94 -22.36 2.88
C ALA A 175 11.85 -21.41 3.67
N ASP A 176 11.30 -20.42 4.38
CA ASP A 176 12.09 -19.38 5.06
C ASP A 176 11.33 -18.73 6.24
N ARG A 177 12.06 -18.45 7.34
CA ARG A 177 11.57 -17.64 8.47
C ARG A 177 11.19 -16.22 8.05
N THR A 178 11.87 -15.66 7.04
CA THR A 178 11.63 -14.29 6.57
C THR A 178 10.21 -14.13 6.00
N THR A 179 9.70 -15.12 5.27
CA THR A 179 8.37 -15.06 4.64
C THR A 179 7.25 -15.01 5.67
N ILE A 180 7.36 -15.80 6.74
CA ILE A 180 6.38 -15.77 7.84
C ILE A 180 6.42 -14.44 8.59
N GLN A 181 7.62 -13.89 8.81
CA GLN A 181 7.77 -12.58 9.43
C GLN A 181 7.10 -11.50 8.57
N GLN A 182 7.36 -11.49 7.26
CA GLN A 182 6.73 -10.56 6.31
C GLN A 182 5.20 -10.67 6.31
N ALA A 183 4.67 -11.90 6.27
CA ALA A 183 3.23 -12.14 6.30
C ALA A 183 2.59 -11.68 7.63
N THR A 184 3.31 -11.85 8.75
CA THR A 184 2.88 -11.38 10.08
C THR A 184 2.92 -9.86 10.17
N ASP A 185 3.94 -9.22 9.61
CA ASP A 185 4.09 -7.76 9.61
C ASP A 185 3.04 -7.10 8.71
N ALA A 186 2.75 -7.67 7.54
CA ALA A 186 1.63 -7.27 6.69
C ALA A 186 0.29 -7.36 7.44
N ALA A 187 0.05 -8.49 8.12
CA ALA A 187 -1.17 -8.67 8.92
C ALA A 187 -1.28 -7.65 10.08
N ARG A 188 -0.15 -7.22 10.66
CA ARG A 188 -0.08 -6.15 11.67
C ARG A 188 -0.30 -4.75 11.06
N ALA A 189 0.10 -4.55 9.81
CA ALA A 189 -0.13 -3.31 9.06
C ALA A 189 -1.60 -3.13 8.63
N GLY A 190 -2.47 -4.09 8.93
CA GLY A 190 -3.90 -4.05 8.63
C GLY A 190 -4.28 -4.79 7.34
N GLU A 191 -3.31 -5.41 6.67
CA GLU A 191 -3.58 -6.25 5.53
C GLU A 191 -4.27 -7.55 5.97
N ARG A 192 -5.11 -8.11 5.08
CA ARG A 192 -5.76 -9.38 5.35
C ARG A 192 -4.96 -10.48 4.66
N VAL A 193 -4.26 -11.27 5.46
CA VAL A 193 -3.44 -12.37 4.96
C VAL A 193 -4.12 -13.70 5.26
N ARG A 194 -4.23 -14.58 4.27
CA ARG A 194 -4.70 -15.96 4.41
C ARG A 194 -3.71 -16.93 3.76
N VAL A 195 -3.75 -18.19 4.18
CA VAL A 195 -2.87 -19.27 3.71
C VAL A 195 -3.72 -20.36 3.08
N ALA A 196 -3.38 -20.77 1.88
CA ALA A 196 -3.99 -21.90 1.19
C ALA A 196 -2.94 -22.97 0.90
N ASP A 197 -3.34 -24.25 0.87
CA ASP A 197 -2.42 -25.36 0.55
C ASP A 197 -1.75 -25.16 -0.82
N ALA A 198 -2.51 -24.67 -1.81
CA ALA A 198 -2.02 -24.31 -3.13
C ALA A 198 -2.84 -23.15 -3.70
N VAL A 199 -2.18 -22.23 -4.42
CA VAL A 199 -2.85 -21.22 -5.24
C VAL A 199 -2.65 -21.54 -6.74
N PRO A 200 -3.69 -21.31 -7.58
CA PRO A 200 -3.71 -21.82 -8.95
C PRO A 200 -2.73 -21.09 -9.88
N LEU A 201 -2.43 -19.83 -9.61
CA LEU A 201 -1.49 -19.00 -10.36
C LEU A 201 -0.96 -17.85 -9.48
N LYS A 202 0.06 -17.14 -9.97
CA LYS A 202 0.42 -15.82 -9.44
C LYS A 202 -0.52 -14.79 -10.04
N LEU A 203 -1.19 -14.03 -9.19
CA LEU A 203 -2.24 -13.10 -9.58
C LEU A 203 -2.16 -11.88 -8.69
N VAL A 204 -2.26 -10.69 -9.28
CA VAL A 204 -2.55 -9.45 -8.54
C VAL A 204 -3.69 -8.75 -9.25
N VAL A 205 -4.77 -8.45 -8.55
CA VAL A 205 -5.92 -7.69 -9.09
C VAL A 205 -6.01 -6.37 -8.35
N ILE A 206 -6.26 -5.29 -9.10
CA ILE A 206 -6.25 -3.92 -8.59
C ILE A 206 -7.62 -3.31 -8.88
N ASP A 207 -8.28 -2.88 -7.81
CA ASP A 207 -9.61 -2.25 -7.81
C ASP A 207 -10.67 -3.02 -8.62
N ARG A 208 -10.46 -4.34 -8.83
CA ARG A 208 -11.23 -5.19 -9.75
C ARG A 208 -11.32 -4.68 -11.20
N ARG A 209 -10.38 -3.83 -11.62
CA ARG A 209 -10.33 -3.24 -12.98
C ARG A 209 -9.18 -3.76 -13.84
N LEU A 210 -8.14 -4.29 -13.19
CA LEU A 210 -6.95 -4.77 -13.87
C LEU A 210 -6.40 -5.98 -13.11
N ALA A 211 -6.09 -7.05 -13.83
CA ALA A 211 -5.30 -8.16 -13.30
C ALA A 211 -3.92 -8.21 -13.92
N TYR A 212 -2.92 -8.48 -13.10
CA TYR A 212 -1.53 -8.67 -13.45
C TYR A 212 -1.15 -10.13 -13.16
N LEU A 213 -0.73 -10.85 -14.20
CA LEU A 213 -0.33 -12.25 -14.11
C LEU A 213 1.12 -12.40 -14.60
N PRO A 214 2.10 -12.60 -13.70
CA PRO A 214 3.45 -12.95 -14.10
C PRO A 214 3.45 -14.25 -14.91
N LEU A 215 3.98 -14.21 -16.14
CA LEU A 215 4.30 -15.41 -16.89
C LEU A 215 5.53 -16.03 -16.21
N ALA A 216 5.40 -17.29 -15.79
CA ALA A 216 6.50 -17.99 -15.13
C ALA A 216 7.76 -17.96 -16.01
N SER A 217 8.84 -17.41 -15.46
CA SER A 217 10.17 -17.58 -16.04
C SER A 217 10.58 -19.03 -15.78
N ASP A 218 10.54 -19.86 -16.83
CA ASP A 218 11.22 -21.15 -16.86
C ASP A 218 12.69 -20.92 -16.46
N PRO A 219 13.30 -21.69 -15.53
CA PRO A 219 14.71 -21.55 -15.17
C PRO A 219 15.59 -21.96 -16.37
N GLY A 220 15.75 -21.04 -17.33
CA GLY A 220 16.37 -21.30 -18.63
C GLY A 220 15.87 -20.40 -19.76
N ARG A 221 14.72 -19.74 -19.60
CA ARG A 221 14.23 -18.71 -20.55
C ARG A 221 14.32 -17.32 -19.93
N ALA A 222 15.23 -16.52 -20.47
CA ALA A 222 15.53 -15.15 -20.04
C ALA A 222 14.44 -14.09 -20.35
N ALA A 223 13.18 -14.49 -20.55
CA ALA A 223 12.09 -13.55 -20.80
C ALA A 223 11.06 -13.63 -19.67
N ALA A 224 11.32 -12.89 -18.59
CA ALA A 224 10.26 -12.52 -17.66
C ALA A 224 9.18 -11.75 -18.45
N GLY A 225 7.94 -12.18 -18.35
CA GLY A 225 6.80 -11.53 -18.97
C GLY A 225 5.65 -11.44 -17.99
N ALA A 226 4.67 -10.59 -18.30
CA ALA A 226 3.43 -10.52 -17.54
C ALA A 226 2.26 -10.24 -18.48
N LEU A 227 1.10 -10.77 -18.12
CA LEU A 227 -0.17 -10.43 -18.75
C LEU A 227 -0.85 -9.36 -17.92
N LEU A 228 -1.32 -8.31 -18.57
CA LEU A 228 -2.29 -7.38 -18.02
C LEU A 228 -3.64 -7.72 -18.63
N VAL A 229 -4.61 -8.01 -17.79
CA VAL A 229 -5.98 -8.31 -18.19
C VAL A 229 -6.85 -7.15 -17.77
N HIS A 230 -7.42 -6.44 -18.74
CA HIS A 230 -8.32 -5.32 -18.51
C HIS A 230 -9.75 -5.79 -18.23
N GLU A 231 -10.63 -4.84 -17.88
CA GLU A 231 -12.06 -5.07 -17.61
C GLU A 231 -12.71 -5.93 -18.71
N SER A 232 -13.15 -7.13 -18.33
CA SER A 232 -13.67 -8.16 -19.22
C SER A 232 -14.22 -9.34 -18.43
N GLY A 233 -14.96 -10.24 -19.08
CA GLY A 233 -15.38 -11.50 -18.46
C GLY A 233 -14.21 -12.40 -18.02
N LEU A 234 -13.00 -12.21 -18.57
CA LEU A 234 -11.80 -12.89 -18.09
C LEU A 234 -11.34 -12.32 -16.75
N LEU A 235 -11.36 -10.99 -16.59
CA LEU A 235 -11.07 -10.36 -15.31
C LEU A 235 -12.09 -10.79 -14.25
N ASP A 236 -13.38 -10.81 -14.59
CA ASP A 236 -14.44 -11.28 -13.69
C ASP A 236 -14.18 -12.71 -13.21
N ALA A 237 -13.75 -13.59 -14.11
CA ALA A 237 -13.39 -14.97 -13.78
C ALA A 237 -12.16 -15.05 -12.85
N LEU A 238 -11.16 -14.19 -13.03
CA LEU A 238 -9.98 -14.11 -12.16
C LEU A 238 -10.33 -13.59 -10.76
N VAL A 239 -11.21 -12.59 -10.67
CA VAL A 239 -11.75 -12.10 -9.39
C VAL A 239 -12.56 -13.21 -8.70
N ALA A 240 -13.44 -13.90 -9.42
CA ALA A 240 -14.20 -15.02 -8.87
C ALA A 240 -13.31 -16.17 -8.40
N LEU A 241 -12.23 -16.46 -9.12
CA LEU A 241 -11.21 -17.42 -8.70
C LEU A 241 -10.52 -16.98 -7.40
N PHE A 242 -10.19 -15.70 -7.29
CA PHE A 242 -9.64 -15.14 -6.05
C PHE A 242 -10.58 -15.36 -4.88
N GLU A 243 -11.84 -14.95 -5.00
CA GLU A 243 -12.84 -15.08 -3.93
C GLU A 243 -13.03 -16.54 -3.51
N ALA A 244 -13.12 -17.47 -4.46
CA ALA A 244 -13.30 -18.89 -4.17
C ALA A 244 -12.12 -19.51 -3.39
N VAL A 245 -10.88 -19.09 -3.70
CA VAL A 245 -9.69 -19.52 -2.94
C VAL A 245 -9.65 -18.81 -1.58
N TRP A 246 -9.96 -17.52 -1.55
CA TRP A 246 -9.96 -16.70 -0.34
C TRP A 246 -10.88 -17.27 0.74
N GLU A 247 -12.11 -17.64 0.38
CA GLU A 247 -13.10 -18.23 1.30
C GLU A 247 -12.59 -19.51 1.98
N ARG A 248 -11.78 -20.30 1.28
CA ARG A 248 -11.25 -21.59 1.76
C ARG A 248 -9.90 -21.46 2.47
N ALA A 249 -9.23 -20.33 2.33
CA ALA A 249 -7.91 -20.09 2.89
C ALA A 249 -7.98 -19.77 4.39
N THR A 250 -6.97 -20.23 5.14
CA THR A 250 -6.88 -20.05 6.58
C THR A 250 -6.35 -18.65 6.94
N PRO A 251 -7.05 -17.86 7.77
CA PRO A 251 -6.55 -16.57 8.24
C PRO A 251 -5.19 -16.64 8.96
N LEU A 252 -4.26 -15.79 8.54
CA LEU A 252 -3.06 -15.49 9.30
C LEU A 252 -3.36 -14.31 10.23
N VAL A 253 -3.34 -14.56 11.54
CA VAL A 253 -3.76 -13.63 12.59
C VAL A 253 -2.54 -13.30 13.45
N SER A 254 -2.35 -12.01 13.72
CA SER A 254 -1.20 -11.50 14.49
C SER A 254 -1.60 -10.75 15.77
N SER A 255 -2.88 -10.44 15.94
CA SER A 255 -3.44 -9.81 17.14
C SER A 255 -4.70 -10.55 17.63
N PRO A 256 -4.97 -10.61 18.95
CA PRO A 256 -6.22 -11.12 19.50
C PRO A 256 -7.48 -10.46 18.91
N ASP A 257 -7.41 -9.20 18.52
CA ASP A 257 -8.53 -8.45 17.93
C ASP A 257 -8.95 -8.98 16.55
N GLN A 258 -8.07 -9.74 15.90
CA GLN A 258 -8.32 -10.40 14.61
C GLN A 258 -8.84 -11.84 14.80
N VAL A 259 -8.94 -12.32 16.04
CA VAL A 259 -9.53 -13.62 16.40
C VAL A 259 -11.03 -13.44 16.65
N PRO A 260 -11.89 -14.37 16.22
CA PRO A 260 -13.34 -14.31 16.41
C PRO A 260 -13.76 -14.07 17.86
N GLU A 261 -14.86 -13.34 18.01
CA GLU A 261 -15.49 -13.07 19.30
C GLU A 261 -15.77 -14.38 20.05
N GLY A 262 -15.21 -14.49 21.26
CA GLY A 262 -15.31 -15.68 22.12
C GLY A 262 -13.98 -16.36 22.44
N MET A 263 -12.94 -16.17 21.62
CA MET A 263 -11.56 -16.56 21.97
C MET A 263 -10.65 -15.35 22.27
N ALA A 264 -10.98 -14.17 21.73
CA ALA A 264 -10.11 -12.98 21.81
C ALA A 264 -9.81 -12.45 23.22
N LYS A 265 -10.73 -12.62 24.20
CA LYS A 265 -10.60 -11.98 25.52
C LYS A 265 -9.47 -12.53 26.41
N ASP A 266 -9.02 -13.76 26.16
CA ASP A 266 -8.07 -14.48 27.02
C ASP A 266 -6.78 -14.91 26.28
N LEU A 267 -6.57 -14.39 25.05
CA LEU A 267 -5.40 -14.66 24.23
C LEU A 267 -4.40 -13.50 24.28
N ASP A 268 -3.12 -13.82 24.48
CA ASP A 268 -2.04 -12.88 24.17
C ASP A 268 -1.67 -12.93 22.67
N GLU A 269 -0.86 -11.97 22.19
CA GLU A 269 -0.40 -11.93 20.80
C GLU A 269 0.32 -13.22 20.36
N ILE A 270 1.05 -13.84 21.29
CA ILE A 270 1.83 -15.05 20.99
C ILE A 270 0.89 -16.25 20.84
N ASP A 271 -0.15 -16.36 21.67
CA ASP A 271 -1.17 -17.40 21.58
C ASP A 271 -1.95 -17.29 20.26
N ALA A 272 -2.29 -16.07 19.83
CA ALA A 272 -2.93 -15.81 18.55
C ALA A 272 -2.03 -16.25 17.37
N GLN A 273 -0.74 -15.92 17.41
CA GLN A 273 0.24 -16.33 16.39
C GLN A 273 0.47 -17.84 16.38
N VAL A 274 0.61 -18.47 17.55
CA VAL A 274 0.76 -19.94 17.67
C VAL A 274 -0.46 -20.63 17.07
N LEU A 275 -1.67 -20.22 17.44
CA LEU A 275 -2.90 -20.80 16.90
C LEU A 275 -2.96 -20.63 15.38
N SER A 276 -2.71 -19.42 14.89
CA SER A 276 -2.80 -19.12 13.46
C SER A 276 -1.79 -19.91 12.62
N LEU A 277 -0.53 -20.01 13.04
CA LEU A 277 0.50 -20.78 12.34
C LEU A 277 0.19 -22.29 12.35
N LEU A 278 -0.35 -22.83 13.45
CA LEU A 278 -0.78 -24.23 13.50
C LEU A 278 -1.96 -24.50 12.55
N LEU A 279 -2.88 -23.54 12.41
CA LEU A 279 -4.01 -23.65 11.49
C LEU A 279 -3.59 -23.46 10.02
N ALA A 280 -2.57 -22.66 9.76
CA ALA A 280 -1.85 -22.63 8.50
C ALA A 280 -1.05 -23.93 8.24
N GLY A 281 -1.02 -24.82 9.25
CA GLY A 281 -0.56 -26.19 9.17
C GLY A 281 0.91 -26.41 9.56
N LEU A 282 1.57 -25.40 10.13
CA LEU A 282 2.94 -25.55 10.61
C LEU A 282 3.02 -26.55 11.78
N THR A 283 4.18 -27.18 11.93
CA THR A 283 4.46 -28.05 13.08
C THR A 283 4.86 -27.22 14.30
N ASP A 284 4.68 -27.77 15.52
CA ASP A 284 5.13 -27.12 16.76
C ASP A 284 6.63 -26.71 16.70
N GLN A 285 7.46 -27.51 16.02
CA GLN A 285 8.88 -27.22 15.86
C GLN A 285 9.13 -26.05 14.91
N ALA A 286 8.39 -25.98 13.80
CA ALA A 286 8.44 -24.83 12.91
C ALA A 286 7.97 -23.57 13.64
N VAL A 287 6.81 -23.62 14.31
CA VAL A 287 6.28 -22.50 15.11
C VAL A 287 7.27 -22.03 16.18
N ALA A 288 7.89 -22.97 16.91
CA ALA A 288 8.92 -22.67 17.90
C ALA A 288 10.11 -21.95 17.28
N SER A 289 10.58 -22.44 16.13
CA SER A 289 11.65 -21.79 15.38
C SER A 289 11.25 -20.38 14.95
N HIS A 290 10.08 -20.18 14.35
CA HIS A 290 9.64 -18.87 13.84
C HIS A 290 9.52 -17.83 14.94
N LEU A 291 8.81 -18.16 16.02
CA LEU A 291 8.52 -17.23 17.11
C LEU A 291 9.68 -17.06 18.11
N ASP A 292 10.84 -17.67 17.84
CA ASP A 292 11.99 -17.70 18.74
C ASP A 292 11.64 -18.23 20.16
N LEU A 293 10.83 -19.28 20.19
CA LEU A 293 10.35 -19.94 21.41
C LEU A 293 10.95 -21.34 21.54
N SER A 294 11.02 -21.86 22.76
CA SER A 294 11.31 -23.28 22.95
C SER A 294 10.09 -24.13 22.57
N LEU A 295 10.33 -25.34 22.03
CA LEU A 295 9.27 -26.31 21.70
C LEU A 295 8.32 -26.55 22.88
N ARG A 296 8.86 -26.62 24.10
CA ARG A 296 8.08 -26.77 25.33
C ARG A 296 7.13 -25.60 25.57
N THR A 297 7.54 -24.38 25.23
CA THR A 297 6.70 -23.19 25.37
C THR A 297 5.53 -23.23 24.39
N VAL A 298 5.79 -23.60 23.13
CA VAL A 298 4.74 -23.79 22.12
C VAL A 298 3.76 -24.87 22.57
N GLN A 299 4.23 -26.04 22.98
CA GLN A 299 3.37 -27.13 23.46
C GLN A 299 2.52 -26.73 24.69
N ARG A 300 3.08 -25.95 25.61
CA ARG A 300 2.35 -25.41 26.77
C ARG A 300 1.25 -24.45 26.32
N ARG A 301 1.54 -23.54 25.38
CA ARG A 301 0.55 -22.60 24.82
C ARG A 301 -0.54 -23.33 24.05
N VAL A 302 -0.21 -24.36 23.26
CA VAL A 302 -1.21 -25.21 22.59
C VAL A 302 -2.15 -25.88 23.59
N ARG A 303 -1.61 -26.40 24.70
CA ARG A 303 -2.46 -26.97 25.75
C ARG A 303 -3.37 -25.92 26.39
N TYR A 304 -2.83 -24.73 26.67
CA TYR A 304 -3.64 -23.61 27.15
C TYR A 304 -4.77 -23.23 26.17
N LEU A 305 -4.48 -23.17 24.87
CA LEU A 305 -5.48 -22.92 23.81
C LEU A 305 -6.57 -24.00 23.76
N MET A 306 -6.20 -25.26 23.96
CA MET A 306 -7.15 -26.37 24.02
C MET A 306 -8.05 -26.27 25.26
N ASP A 307 -7.48 -25.93 26.42
CA ASP A 307 -8.22 -25.73 27.66
C ASP A 307 -9.20 -24.55 27.51
N LEU A 308 -8.77 -23.45 26.87
CA LEU A 308 -9.60 -22.27 26.59
C LEU A 308 -10.75 -22.58 25.63
N ALA A 309 -10.50 -23.37 24.58
CA ALA A 309 -11.52 -23.81 23.63
C ALA A 309 -12.44 -24.92 24.19
N GLY A 310 -12.12 -25.49 25.36
CA GLY A 310 -12.85 -26.59 25.98
C GLY A 310 -12.75 -27.89 25.17
N VAL A 311 -11.59 -28.17 24.57
CA VAL A 311 -11.35 -29.33 23.71
C VAL A 311 -10.19 -30.19 24.22
N GLU A 312 -10.26 -31.50 23.96
CA GLU A 312 -9.26 -32.46 24.45
C GLU A 312 -8.19 -32.79 23.41
N THR A 313 -8.43 -32.45 22.14
CA THR A 313 -7.51 -32.75 21.03
C THR A 313 -7.20 -31.53 20.18
N ARG A 314 -6.00 -31.52 19.59
CA ARG A 314 -5.58 -30.48 18.63
C ARG A 314 -6.48 -30.44 17.39
N VAL A 315 -7.00 -31.59 16.97
CA VAL A 315 -7.93 -31.68 15.83
C VAL A 315 -9.23 -30.95 16.15
N GLN A 316 -9.76 -31.11 17.37
CA GLN A 316 -10.93 -30.35 17.83
C GLN A 316 -10.63 -28.85 17.97
N LEU A 317 -9.44 -28.47 18.46
CA LEU A 317 -9.01 -27.07 18.49
C LEU A 317 -9.01 -26.47 17.07
N GLY A 318 -8.46 -27.21 16.11
CA GLY A 318 -8.44 -26.86 14.70
C GLY A 318 -9.84 -26.63 14.13
N TRP A 319 -10.73 -27.59 14.35
CA TRP A 319 -12.11 -27.54 13.89
C TRP A 319 -12.91 -26.39 14.52
N GLN A 320 -12.73 -26.13 15.83
CA GLN A 320 -13.40 -25.00 16.50
C GLN A 320 -12.90 -23.66 15.96
N ALA A 321 -11.59 -23.51 15.75
CA ALA A 321 -11.03 -22.28 15.22
C ALA A 321 -11.53 -22.00 13.79
N ALA A 322 -11.56 -23.02 12.94
CA ALA A 322 -12.09 -22.91 11.58
C ALA A 322 -13.58 -22.49 11.54
N ARG A 323 -14.42 -23.07 12.40
CA ARG A 323 -15.87 -22.76 12.46
C ARG A 323 -16.20 -21.35 12.94
N ARG A 324 -15.29 -20.69 13.67
CA ARG A 324 -15.51 -19.34 14.19
C ARG A 324 -15.00 -18.26 13.23
N TRP A 325 -14.25 -18.63 12.19
CA TRP A 325 -13.72 -17.73 11.17
C TRP A 325 -14.62 -17.59 9.92
N GLU A 326 -15.69 -18.39 9.84
CA GLU A 326 -16.82 -18.21 8.89
C GLU A 326 -17.74 -17.08 9.35
#